data_AF-A0A4P8J403-F1
#
_entry.id   AF-A0A4P8J403-F1
#
_cell.length_a   1.000
_cell.length_b   1.000
_cell.length_c   1.000
_cell.angle_alpha   90.00
_cell.angle_beta   90.00
_cell.angle_gamma   90.00
#
_symmetry.space_group_name_H-M   'P 1'
#
loop_
_entity.id
_entity.type
_entity.pdbx_description
1 polymer ?
#
loop_
_entity_poly.entity_id
_entity_poly.type
_entity_poly.pdbx_seq_one_letter_code
_entity_poly.pdbx_strand_id
1 'polypeptide(L)'
;MVDEYCWWFLCFVPLKANAPKFFGFAEFLAALALMVLAWTIAEFRYQFRVRTAPLPLRHITFAMVAAVGLLTLLTDLWRAEQWLVPEGDFLTPEIWQALLGATFLFTFLAWAWFAFIRPPVYGKRNAERYVRELYRVILKGSPSELAIVADEFAHSAKSVIRYATEQTQFAEGQQDLRPRVAAYADDLLLLIADRKFCRAVIESSSGTALAIFQELAETKKYRVQIGTFAKNVVGEAFLNKDSFLFHETAGYESGLIGYVKPLSKAMFGNYQMVEAIGTLLDAKPSNGNAAQWEAYCRLVLVTFRDYVNGGMGGHSFVLHRAKGYIQAAVSDLYKIDGMPENAWDDDIHNRLHVVVKFIRDAVDILDKKGVPPYVRLRIRKNAGPPHETFYDHFASMIFEVVFRASCVKSPQDLCWGIQYVAVWGELFEFGSLNSGAGKIVKFKARRLIYDEIIRMGKFPNFKGARVLSLCLNLMGLACDKGRDSRDTMALHKAVLSWTKKHFVWLHAYNSRVGEACLINGISYEAENRRLVRTYPAEGLRRQASTIYLDLDPAPEESVDSPES
;
A
#
# COMPACT_ATOMS: atom_id res chain seq x y z
N MET A 1 61.57 55.77 26.69
CA MET A 1 62.50 55.42 25.60
C MET A 1 61.98 54.14 25.02
N VAL A 2 61.45 54.20 23.80
CA VAL A 2 61.01 53.03 23.05
C VAL A 2 62.19 52.71 22.14
N ASP A 3 62.85 51.59 22.36
CA ASP A 3 63.99 51.19 21.54
C ASP A 3 63.47 50.70 20.18
N GLU A 4 63.49 51.59 19.19
CA GLU A 4 63.21 51.26 17.80
C GLU A 4 64.41 50.54 17.19
N TYR A 5 64.22 49.27 16.82
CA TYR A 5 65.24 48.48 16.13
C TYR A 5 64.93 48.51 14.63
N CYS A 6 65.61 49.36 13.86
CA CYS A 6 65.42 49.41 12.41
C CYS A 6 66.51 48.63 11.66
N TRP A 7 66.10 47.74 10.75
CA TRP A 7 66.98 47.04 9.82
C TRP A 7 66.54 47.34 8.37
N TRP A 8 67.40 48.05 7.64
CA TRP A 8 67.21 48.50 6.25
C TRP A 8 65.94 49.34 6.02
N PHE A 9 64.81 48.72 5.64
CA PHE A 9 63.53 49.40 5.33
C PHE A 9 62.38 49.00 6.27
N LEU A 10 62.66 48.21 7.31
CA LEU A 10 61.70 47.73 8.31
C LEU A 10 62.15 48.21 9.69
N CYS A 11 61.40 49.13 10.29
CA CYS A 11 61.56 49.51 11.68
C CYS A 11 60.74 48.56 12.56
N PHE A 12 61.24 48.19 13.74
CA PHE A 12 60.50 47.34 14.67
C PHE A 12 60.22 48.08 15.95
N VAL A 13 58.94 48.12 16.33
CA VAL A 13 58.45 48.79 17.55
C VAL A 13 57.90 47.73 18.52
N PRO A 14 58.16 47.83 19.84
CA PRO A 14 57.54 46.93 20.81
C PRO A 14 56.02 47.10 20.84
N LEU A 15 55.31 45.98 20.91
CA LEU A 15 53.86 45.96 20.89
C LEU A 15 53.28 46.62 22.15
N LYS A 16 52.34 47.56 22.00
CA LYS A 16 51.72 48.27 23.12
C LYS A 16 50.86 47.31 23.95
N ALA A 17 51.33 46.97 25.17
CA ALA A 17 50.62 46.09 26.10
C ALA A 17 49.20 46.58 26.49
N ASN A 18 48.99 47.91 26.53
CA ASN A 18 47.73 48.55 26.95
C ASN A 18 46.82 48.96 25.78
N ALA A 19 47.09 48.51 24.55
CA ALA A 19 46.20 48.77 23.41
C ALA A 19 44.83 48.08 23.62
N PRO A 20 43.72 48.66 23.13
CA PRO A 20 42.40 48.06 23.28
C PRO A 20 42.38 46.64 22.69
N LYS A 21 41.69 45.73 23.40
CA LYS A 21 41.47 44.35 22.98
C LYS A 21 40.05 44.21 22.46
N PHE A 22 39.90 43.80 21.20
CA PHE A 22 38.58 43.55 20.61
C PHE A 22 38.15 42.08 20.77
N PHE A 23 39.10 41.15 20.66
CA PHE A 23 38.87 39.71 20.81
C PHE A 23 40.15 39.03 21.29
N GLY A 24 40.26 38.82 22.61
CA GLY A 24 41.38 38.12 23.25
C GLY A 24 41.03 36.67 23.60
N PHE A 25 41.95 36.03 24.31
CA PHE A 25 41.79 34.64 24.74
C PHE A 25 40.63 34.45 25.73
N ALA A 26 40.37 35.44 26.60
CA ALA A 26 39.26 35.40 27.54
C ALA A 26 37.89 35.43 26.82
N GLU A 27 37.73 36.32 25.84
CA GLU A 27 36.53 36.41 25.01
C GLU A 27 36.34 35.14 24.17
N PHE A 28 37.44 34.59 23.62
CA PHE A 28 37.42 33.30 22.93
C PHE A 28 36.93 32.17 23.85
N LEU A 29 37.42 32.07 25.09
CA LEU A 29 36.98 31.03 26.03
C LEU A 29 35.49 31.17 26.38
N ALA A 30 35.01 32.40 26.59
CA ALA A 30 33.60 32.65 26.84
C ALA A 30 32.73 32.24 25.63
N ALA A 31 33.14 32.59 24.42
CA ALA A 31 32.44 32.24 23.20
C ALA A 31 32.48 30.73 22.90
N LEU A 32 33.63 30.09 23.17
CA LEU A 32 33.79 28.64 23.07
C LEU A 32 32.89 27.90 24.05
N ALA A 33 32.79 28.37 25.29
CA ALA A 33 31.90 27.78 26.29
C ALA A 33 30.43 27.81 25.83
N LEU A 34 29.97 28.94 25.28
CA LEU A 34 28.63 29.06 24.70
C LEU A 34 28.43 28.14 23.49
N MET A 35 29.44 28.01 22.63
CA MET A 35 29.38 27.14 21.46
C MET A 35 29.32 25.66 21.86
N VAL A 36 30.11 25.23 22.85
CA VAL A 36 30.09 23.87 23.39
C VAL A 36 28.75 23.57 24.07
N LEU A 37 28.22 24.52 24.84
CA LEU A 37 26.88 24.41 25.42
C LEU A 37 25.80 24.22 24.34
N ALA A 38 25.86 25.02 23.27
CA ALA A 38 24.93 24.88 22.15
C ALA A 38 25.06 23.50 21.48
N TRP A 39 26.26 22.95 21.35
CA TRP A 39 26.49 21.62 20.79
C TRP A 39 26.00 20.47 21.66
N THR A 40 26.09 20.59 22.98
CA THR A 40 25.67 19.53 23.91
C THR A 40 24.16 19.52 24.11
N ILE A 41 23.51 20.70 24.04
CA ILE A 41 22.05 20.84 24.21
C ILE A 41 21.29 20.63 22.89
N ALA A 42 21.97 20.76 21.73
CA ALA A 42 21.32 20.63 20.43
C ALA A 42 20.60 19.28 20.29
N GLU A 43 19.28 19.36 20.06
CA GLU A 43 18.44 18.23 19.73
C GLU A 43 18.97 17.43 18.54
N PHE A 44 18.59 16.16 18.50
CA PHE A 44 19.03 15.22 17.47
C PHE A 44 18.79 15.72 16.04
N ARG A 45 17.69 16.44 15.80
CA ARG A 45 17.36 17.10 14.51
C ARG A 45 18.52 17.95 14.00
N TYR A 46 19.05 18.83 14.85
CA TYR A 46 20.12 19.75 14.49
C TYR A 46 21.45 19.03 14.29
N GLN A 47 21.71 17.99 15.09
CA GLN A 47 22.88 17.14 14.91
C GLN A 47 22.85 16.42 13.56
N PHE A 48 21.68 15.90 13.15
CA PHE A 48 21.52 15.25 11.85
C PHE A 48 21.77 16.23 10.70
N ARG A 49 21.21 17.45 10.76
CA ARG A 49 21.44 18.51 9.76
C ARG A 49 22.92 18.88 9.62
N VAL A 50 23.63 19.06 10.73
CA VAL A 50 25.07 19.43 10.68
C VAL A 50 25.90 18.30 10.08
N ARG A 51 25.57 17.03 10.35
CA ARG A 51 26.32 15.88 9.81
C ARG A 51 26.05 15.61 8.33
N THR A 52 24.86 15.98 7.84
CA THR A 52 24.45 15.81 6.44
C THR A 52 24.71 17.06 5.57
N ALA A 53 25.33 18.10 6.14
CA ALA A 53 25.70 19.32 5.43
C ALA A 53 26.66 19.07 4.24
N PRO A 54 26.59 19.91 3.19
CA PRO A 54 27.47 19.80 2.01
C PRO A 54 28.96 19.95 2.36
N LEU A 55 29.27 20.66 3.43
CA LEU A 55 30.63 20.86 3.93
C LEU A 55 30.84 20.01 5.19
N PRO A 56 32.05 19.50 5.46
CA PRO A 56 32.36 18.75 6.68
C PRO A 56 32.44 19.71 7.87
N LEU A 57 31.30 20.29 8.25
CA LEU A 57 31.21 21.37 9.24
C LEU A 57 31.87 20.97 10.54
N ARG A 58 31.70 19.74 11.01
CA ARG A 58 32.35 19.26 12.24
C ARG A 58 33.88 19.39 12.19
N HIS A 59 34.52 18.92 11.13
CA HIS A 59 35.98 18.98 11.03
C HIS A 59 36.47 20.42 10.84
N ILE A 60 35.76 21.20 10.02
CA ILE A 60 36.09 22.61 9.77
C ILE A 60 35.93 23.41 11.07
N THR A 61 34.81 23.28 11.78
CA THR A 61 34.55 24.03 13.01
C THR A 61 35.57 23.67 14.08
N PHE A 62 35.88 22.39 14.28
CA PHE A 62 36.90 21.97 15.26
C PHE A 62 38.29 22.52 14.90
N ALA A 63 38.70 22.42 13.63
CA ALA A 63 40.00 22.92 13.18
C ALA A 63 40.11 24.45 13.30
N MET A 64 39.07 25.18 12.87
CA MET A 64 39.01 26.63 12.94
C MET A 64 38.99 27.13 14.39
N VAL A 65 38.20 26.51 15.26
CA VAL A 65 38.15 26.87 16.68
C VAL A 65 39.49 26.62 17.36
N ALA A 66 40.14 25.48 17.09
CA ALA A 66 41.48 25.19 17.64
C ALA A 66 42.54 26.17 17.12
N ALA A 67 42.53 26.49 15.82
CA ALA A 67 43.45 27.44 15.22
C ALA A 67 43.23 28.86 15.78
N VAL A 68 41.99 29.33 15.85
CA VAL A 68 41.66 30.64 16.43
C VAL A 68 42.07 30.69 17.90
N GLY A 69 41.80 29.64 18.70
CA GLY A 69 42.20 29.60 20.10
C GLY A 69 43.72 29.63 20.31
N LEU A 70 44.49 28.92 19.48
CA LEU A 70 45.95 28.98 19.53
C LEU A 70 46.46 30.36 19.11
N LEU A 71 45.91 30.92 18.04
CA LEU A 71 46.31 32.24 17.54
C LEU A 71 45.94 33.37 18.49
N THR A 72 44.79 33.33 19.16
CA THR A 72 44.42 34.32 20.18
C THR A 72 45.32 34.22 21.40
N LEU A 73 45.65 33.00 21.86
CA LEU A 73 46.60 32.78 22.95
C LEU A 73 48.00 33.31 22.60
N LEU A 74 48.52 32.98 21.41
CA LEU A 74 49.81 33.48 20.95
C LEU A 74 49.79 35.00 20.77
N THR A 75 48.68 35.59 20.32
CA THR A 75 48.54 37.05 20.18
C THR A 75 48.52 37.74 21.55
N ASP A 76 47.87 37.16 22.55
CA ASP A 76 47.88 37.70 23.91
C ASP A 76 49.25 37.53 24.59
N LEU A 77 49.95 36.41 24.37
CA LEU A 77 51.34 36.22 24.83
C LEU A 77 52.29 37.22 24.16
N TRP A 78 52.14 37.42 22.85
CA TRP A 78 52.92 38.39 22.08
C TRP A 78 52.71 39.82 22.60
N ARG A 79 51.48 40.19 22.97
CA ARG A 79 51.18 41.48 23.62
C ARG A 79 51.74 41.58 25.03
N ALA A 80 51.71 40.50 25.81
CA ALA A 80 52.18 40.48 27.20
C ALA A 80 53.71 40.63 27.28
N GLU A 81 54.44 39.95 26.40
CA GLU A 81 55.91 39.98 26.33
C GLU A 81 56.47 41.15 25.48
N GLN A 82 55.59 41.99 24.92
CA GLN A 82 55.94 43.17 24.13
C GLN A 82 56.90 42.91 22.95
N TRP A 83 56.83 41.73 22.30
CA TRP A 83 57.81 41.43 21.22
C TRP A 83 57.68 42.41 20.05
N LEU A 84 58.82 42.60 19.37
CA LEU A 84 59.03 43.53 18.27
C LEU A 84 58.15 43.21 17.05
N VAL A 85 57.50 44.24 16.47
CA VAL A 85 56.63 44.12 15.28
C VAL A 85 57.11 45.10 14.21
N PRO A 86 57.18 44.72 12.92
CA PRO A 86 57.55 45.63 11.87
C PRO A 86 56.54 46.79 11.78
N GLU A 87 57.06 48.00 11.68
CA GLU A 87 56.34 49.26 11.58
C GLU A 87 55.67 49.33 10.19
N GLY A 88 54.36 49.23 10.18
CA GLY A 88 53.55 49.29 8.97
C GLY A 88 52.06 49.19 9.27
N ASP A 89 51.25 49.91 8.49
CA ASP A 89 49.80 50.03 8.69
C ASP A 89 49.00 48.82 8.18
N PHE A 90 49.64 47.82 7.55
CA PHE A 90 48.94 46.76 6.83
C PHE A 90 48.27 45.70 7.74
N LEU A 91 48.82 45.42 8.92
CA LEU A 91 48.28 44.41 9.86
C LEU A 91 48.49 44.88 11.30
N THR A 92 47.63 45.78 11.76
CA THR A 92 47.65 46.20 13.16
C THR A 92 47.13 45.07 14.07
N PRO A 93 47.56 45.02 15.34
CA PRO A 93 47.08 44.01 16.30
C PRO A 93 45.57 44.02 16.51
N GLU A 94 44.94 45.17 16.31
CA GLU A 94 43.49 45.35 16.40
C GLU A 94 42.78 44.72 15.19
N ILE A 95 43.28 44.96 13.98
CA ILE A 95 42.79 44.33 12.74
C ILE A 95 42.96 42.81 12.81
N TRP A 96 44.11 42.33 13.31
CA TRP A 96 44.36 40.90 13.49
C TRP A 96 43.37 40.25 14.47
N GLN A 97 43.16 40.86 15.65
CA GLN A 97 42.16 40.36 16.61
C GLN A 97 40.73 40.42 16.05
N ALA A 98 40.39 41.48 15.32
CA ALA A 98 39.10 41.60 14.65
C ALA A 98 38.90 40.50 13.59
N LEU A 99 39.93 40.17 12.81
CA LEU A 99 39.89 39.06 11.85
C LEU A 99 39.69 37.71 12.53
N LEU A 100 40.39 37.45 13.66
CA LEU A 100 40.21 36.22 14.45
C LEU A 100 38.78 36.12 15.01
N GLY A 101 38.26 37.20 15.59
CA GLY A 101 36.89 37.28 16.10
C GLY A 101 35.84 37.10 15.00
N ALA A 102 36.01 37.77 13.85
CA ALA A 102 35.12 37.66 12.70
C ALA A 102 35.13 36.23 12.11
N THR A 103 36.30 35.58 12.06
CA THR A 103 36.44 34.20 11.59
C THR A 103 35.75 33.20 12.52
N PHE A 104 35.88 33.39 13.85
CA PHE A 104 35.17 32.60 14.84
C PHE A 104 33.64 32.78 14.69
N LEU A 105 33.19 34.03 14.60
CA LEU A 105 31.79 34.37 14.44
C LEU A 105 31.21 33.77 13.15
N PHE A 106 31.92 33.88 12.02
CA PHE A 106 31.50 33.29 10.75
C PHE A 106 31.41 31.76 10.84
N THR A 107 32.34 31.10 11.53
CA THR A 107 32.32 29.65 11.76
C THR A 107 31.08 29.24 12.56
N PHE A 108 30.75 29.98 13.62
CA PHE A 108 29.54 29.76 14.40
C PHE A 108 28.27 30.03 13.59
N LEU A 109 28.21 31.14 12.85
CA LEU A 109 27.06 31.48 12.00
C LEU A 109 26.87 30.46 10.88
N ALA A 110 27.93 29.94 10.28
CA ALA A 110 27.84 28.88 9.28
C ALA A 110 27.27 27.59 9.89
N TRP A 111 27.71 27.22 11.09
CA TRP A 111 27.14 26.09 11.81
C TRP A 111 25.65 26.32 12.13
N ALA A 112 25.31 27.50 12.68
CA ALA A 112 23.94 27.86 13.03
C ALA A 112 23.01 27.95 11.81
N TRP A 113 23.53 28.40 10.66
CA TRP A 113 22.79 28.47 9.40
C TRP A 113 22.31 27.10 8.95
N PHE A 114 23.18 26.09 8.96
CA PHE A 114 22.81 24.73 8.58
C PHE A 114 22.03 23.97 9.66
N ALA A 115 22.27 24.29 10.93
CA ALA A 115 21.49 23.72 12.03
C ALA A 115 20.05 24.24 12.00
N PHE A 116 19.84 25.56 12.04
CA PHE A 116 18.53 26.15 12.32
C PHE A 116 17.82 26.74 11.10
N ILE A 117 18.54 27.35 10.15
CA ILE A 117 17.92 28.19 9.12
C ILE A 117 17.62 27.42 7.84
N ARG A 118 18.61 26.69 7.30
CA ARG A 118 18.48 26.01 6.00
C ARG A 118 18.86 24.53 6.12
N PRO A 119 17.88 23.62 6.20
CA PRO A 119 18.17 22.20 6.30
C PRO A 119 18.94 21.74 5.04
N PRO A 120 19.92 20.84 5.20
CA PRO A 120 20.68 20.30 4.08
C PRO A 120 19.80 19.40 3.23
N VAL A 121 19.79 19.66 1.93
CA VAL A 121 19.12 18.82 0.94
C VAL A 121 20.15 17.88 0.33
N TYR A 122 19.75 16.64 0.06
CA TYR A 122 20.57 15.67 -0.66
C TYR A 122 21.08 16.23 -1.99
N GLY A 123 22.34 16.00 -2.32
CA GLY A 123 22.94 16.44 -3.58
C GLY A 123 24.39 16.00 -3.75
N LYS A 124 25.04 16.50 -4.80
CA LYS A 124 26.37 16.01 -5.22
C LYS A 124 27.47 16.14 -4.15
N ARG A 125 27.38 17.16 -3.29
CA ARG A 125 28.41 17.50 -2.28
C ARG A 125 28.27 16.74 -0.96
N ASN A 126 27.07 16.25 -0.62
CA ASN A 126 26.79 15.52 0.61
C ASN A 126 26.33 14.07 0.41
N ALA A 127 26.20 13.59 -0.84
CA ALA A 127 25.61 12.28 -1.13
C ALA A 127 26.13 11.14 -0.23
N GLU A 128 27.45 10.94 -0.16
CA GLU A 128 28.08 9.89 0.65
C GLU A 128 27.83 10.07 2.16
N ARG A 129 27.95 11.30 2.66
CA ARG A 129 27.73 11.60 4.09
C ARG A 129 26.27 11.39 4.47
N TYR A 130 25.35 11.76 3.59
CA TYR A 130 23.92 11.62 3.79
C TYR A 130 23.53 10.14 3.93
N VAL A 131 24.00 9.29 3.03
CA VAL A 131 23.76 7.84 3.07
C VAL A 131 24.34 7.23 4.33
N ARG A 132 25.60 7.57 4.67
CA ARG A 132 26.29 7.02 5.84
C ARG A 132 25.60 7.36 7.15
N GLU A 133 25.17 8.61 7.32
CA GLU A 133 24.47 9.02 8.54
C GLU A 133 23.06 8.42 8.60
N LEU A 134 22.32 8.38 7.49
CA LEU A 134 21.00 7.73 7.48
C LEU A 134 21.12 6.23 7.82
N TYR A 135 22.07 5.52 7.21
CA TYR A 135 22.36 4.13 7.53
C TYR A 135 22.66 3.93 9.02
N ARG A 136 23.47 4.80 9.61
CA ARG A 136 23.81 4.74 11.04
C ARG A 136 22.59 4.90 11.94
N VAL A 137 21.69 5.83 11.60
CA VAL A 137 20.47 6.08 12.39
C VAL A 137 19.50 4.89 12.27
N ILE A 138 19.30 4.37 11.06
CA ILE A 138 18.46 3.18 10.83
C ILE A 138 19.01 1.96 11.55
N LEU A 139 20.34 1.74 11.51
CA LEU A 139 20.99 0.64 12.21
C LEU A 139 20.84 0.75 13.74
N LYS A 140 20.93 1.97 14.29
CA LYS A 140 20.69 2.22 15.72
C LYS A 140 19.23 1.96 16.10
N GLY A 141 18.29 2.30 15.23
CA GLY A 141 16.89 1.89 15.35
C GLY A 141 16.09 2.57 16.47
N SER A 142 16.54 3.73 16.98
CA SER A 142 15.82 4.49 18.01
C SER A 142 14.54 5.12 17.42
N PRO A 143 13.33 4.81 17.95
CA PRO A 143 12.08 5.30 17.36
C PRO A 143 11.97 6.83 17.28
N SER A 144 12.39 7.53 18.33
CA SER A 144 12.35 9.01 18.38
C SER A 144 13.31 9.64 17.36
N GLU A 145 14.50 9.06 17.18
CA GLU A 145 15.48 9.53 16.20
C GLU A 145 15.02 9.24 14.76
N LEU A 146 14.39 8.09 14.53
CA LEU A 146 13.83 7.72 13.23
C LEU A 146 12.68 8.62 12.83
N ALA A 147 11.78 8.98 13.76
CA ALA A 147 10.68 9.91 13.50
C ALA A 147 11.20 11.30 13.06
N ILE A 148 12.21 11.82 13.77
CA ILE A 148 12.85 13.10 13.42
C ILE A 148 13.52 13.01 12.05
N VAL A 149 14.27 11.94 11.78
CA VAL A 149 14.98 11.79 10.50
C VAL A 149 14.05 11.52 9.33
N ALA A 150 12.93 10.85 9.55
CA ALA A 150 11.87 10.72 8.55
C ALA A 150 11.40 12.11 8.11
N ASP A 151 11.03 12.97 9.06
CA ASP A 151 10.60 14.35 8.79
C ASP A 151 11.67 15.18 8.06
N GLU A 152 12.92 15.11 8.50
CA GLU A 152 14.03 15.80 7.83
C GLU A 152 14.30 15.25 6.42
N PHE A 153 14.06 13.96 6.19
CA PHE A 153 14.22 13.34 4.88
C PHE A 153 13.23 13.87 3.85
N ALA A 154 12.04 14.35 4.26
CA ALA A 154 11.04 14.92 3.36
C ALA A 154 11.62 16.05 2.49
N HIS A 155 12.51 16.89 3.05
CA HIS A 155 13.19 17.97 2.30
C HIS A 155 14.12 17.44 1.20
N SER A 156 14.63 16.22 1.35
CA SER A 156 15.53 15.57 0.40
C SER A 156 14.81 14.68 -0.62
N ALA A 157 13.56 14.28 -0.36
CA ALA A 157 12.77 13.38 -1.23
C ALA A 157 12.82 13.80 -2.70
N LYS A 158 12.57 15.09 -2.97
CA LYS A 158 12.61 15.68 -4.33
C LYS A 158 13.95 15.46 -5.03
N SER A 159 15.04 15.73 -4.33
CA SER A 159 16.38 15.60 -4.88
C SER A 159 16.77 14.14 -5.10
N VAL A 160 16.44 13.26 -4.14
CA VAL A 160 16.71 11.82 -4.23
C VAL A 160 16.03 11.22 -5.45
N ILE A 161 14.74 11.46 -5.67
CA ILE A 161 14.01 10.93 -6.84
C ILE A 161 14.56 11.47 -8.16
N ARG A 162 14.94 12.75 -8.20
CA ARG A 162 15.54 13.34 -9.41
C ARG A 162 16.88 12.69 -9.78
N TYR A 163 17.72 12.41 -8.79
CA TYR A 163 19.02 11.76 -9.00
C TYR A 163 18.95 10.24 -9.16
N ALA A 164 17.88 9.59 -8.68
CA ALA A 164 17.70 8.15 -8.77
C ALA A 164 17.67 7.66 -10.23
N THR A 165 18.21 6.46 -10.42
CA THR A 165 18.38 5.83 -11.73
C THR A 165 17.10 5.13 -12.14
N GLU A 166 16.64 5.35 -13.37
CA GLU A 166 15.57 4.50 -13.94
C GLU A 166 16.14 3.17 -14.42
N GLN A 167 15.49 2.07 -14.08
CA GLN A 167 15.89 0.72 -14.48
C GLN A 167 15.99 0.52 -16.01
N THR A 168 15.37 1.38 -16.82
CA THR A 168 15.46 1.35 -18.29
C THR A 168 16.78 1.90 -18.84
N GLN A 169 17.54 2.67 -18.05
CA GLN A 169 18.70 3.43 -18.55
C GLN A 169 20.03 2.68 -18.50
N PHE A 170 20.10 1.52 -17.84
CA PHE A 170 21.33 0.73 -17.76
C PHE A 170 21.01 -0.75 -17.94
N ALA A 171 21.32 -1.27 -19.14
CA ALA A 171 21.36 -2.71 -19.36
C ALA A 171 22.34 -3.39 -18.37
N GLU A 172 22.05 -4.63 -17.99
CA GLU A 172 22.94 -5.47 -17.19
C GLU A 172 24.33 -5.48 -17.85
N GLY A 173 25.33 -4.85 -17.21
CA GLY A 173 26.69 -4.72 -17.73
C GLY A 173 27.29 -3.30 -17.72
N GLN A 174 26.50 -2.22 -17.52
CA GLN A 174 27.00 -0.82 -17.47
C GLN A 174 26.88 -0.16 -16.08
N GLN A 175 26.97 -0.93 -15.00
CA GLN A 175 26.93 -0.39 -13.64
C GLN A 175 28.09 0.58 -13.34
N ASP A 176 29.26 0.39 -13.97
CA ASP A 176 30.48 1.17 -13.70
C ASP A 176 30.47 2.61 -14.25
N LEU A 177 29.54 2.95 -15.14
CA LEU A 177 29.41 4.31 -15.73
C LEU A 177 28.44 5.22 -14.96
N ARG A 178 27.84 4.74 -13.86
CA ARG A 178 26.85 5.51 -13.11
C ARG A 178 27.50 6.65 -12.33
N PRO A 179 26.96 7.89 -12.40
CA PRO A 179 27.40 8.95 -11.51
C PRO A 179 27.26 8.51 -10.05
N ARG A 180 28.31 8.69 -9.24
CA ARG A 180 28.31 8.29 -7.81
C ARG A 180 27.07 8.79 -7.04
N VAL A 181 26.57 9.96 -7.40
CA VAL A 181 25.38 10.58 -6.79
C VAL A 181 24.10 9.80 -7.10
N ALA A 182 23.98 9.24 -8.31
CA ALA A 182 22.83 8.40 -8.65
C ALA A 182 22.87 7.07 -7.88
N ALA A 183 24.05 6.45 -7.76
CA ALA A 183 24.25 5.22 -6.98
C ALA A 183 23.86 5.42 -5.50
N TYR A 184 24.33 6.51 -4.88
CA TYR A 184 23.93 6.85 -3.51
C TYR A 184 22.44 7.17 -3.37
N ALA A 185 21.79 7.72 -4.40
CA ALA A 185 20.34 7.96 -4.37
C ALA A 185 19.57 6.63 -4.40
N ASP A 186 20.01 5.69 -5.23
CA ASP A 186 19.44 4.34 -5.27
C ASP A 186 19.64 3.60 -3.93
N ASP A 187 20.83 3.70 -3.33
CA ASP A 187 21.10 3.16 -1.98
C ASP A 187 20.20 3.79 -0.92
N LEU A 188 19.95 5.12 -0.99
CA LEU A 188 19.02 5.78 -0.07
C LEU A 188 17.60 5.23 -0.20
N LEU A 189 17.12 4.97 -1.41
CA LEU A 189 15.79 4.39 -1.64
C LEU A 189 15.66 2.99 -1.03
N LEU A 190 16.73 2.19 -1.09
CA LEU A 190 16.80 0.90 -0.41
C LEU A 190 16.87 1.03 1.11
N LEU A 191 17.64 2.01 1.62
CA LEU A 191 17.78 2.23 3.06
C LEU A 191 16.47 2.67 3.70
N ILE A 192 15.75 3.62 3.10
CA ILE A 192 14.44 4.07 3.63
C ILE A 192 13.39 2.95 3.55
N ALA A 193 13.60 1.93 2.71
CA ALA A 193 12.73 0.78 2.64
C ALA A 193 12.83 -0.13 3.88
N ASP A 194 13.76 0.11 4.82
CA ASP A 194 13.78 -0.63 6.08
C ASP A 194 12.44 -0.52 6.83
N ARG A 195 12.00 -1.64 7.40
CA ARG A 195 10.68 -1.73 8.04
C ARG A 195 10.55 -0.82 9.27
N LYS A 196 11.62 -0.63 10.04
CA LYS A 196 11.60 0.27 11.21
C LYS A 196 11.48 1.72 10.78
N PHE A 197 12.16 2.09 9.68
CA PHE A 197 12.05 3.42 9.11
C PHE A 197 10.65 3.67 8.52
N CYS A 198 10.12 2.71 7.74
CA CYS A 198 8.76 2.80 7.19
C CYS A 198 7.69 2.97 8.28
N ARG A 199 7.84 2.28 9.42
CA ARG A 199 6.96 2.48 10.58
C ARG A 199 7.02 3.91 11.10
N ALA A 200 8.21 4.46 11.30
CA ALA A 200 8.39 5.84 11.76
C ALA A 200 7.82 6.86 10.77
N VAL A 201 7.94 6.61 9.46
CA VAL A 201 7.29 7.41 8.41
C VAL A 201 5.77 7.40 8.57
N ILE A 202 5.15 6.24 8.77
CA ILE A 202 3.70 6.15 8.94
C ILE A 202 3.21 6.80 10.25
N GLU A 203 3.90 6.56 11.36
CA GLU A 203 3.50 7.03 12.69
C GLU A 203 3.69 8.53 12.88
N SER A 204 4.76 9.12 12.32
CA SER A 204 5.18 10.47 12.69
C SER A 204 5.43 11.41 11.51
N SER A 205 5.62 10.89 10.28
CA SER A 205 5.99 11.73 9.13
C SER A 205 5.39 11.21 7.82
N SER A 206 4.06 11.08 7.77
CA SER A 206 3.34 10.66 6.55
C SER A 206 3.57 11.63 5.38
N GLY A 207 3.92 12.89 5.68
CA GLY A 207 4.36 13.89 4.70
C GLY A 207 5.60 13.48 3.90
N THR A 208 6.48 12.65 4.46
CA THR A 208 7.65 12.12 3.74
C THR A 208 7.25 11.17 2.63
N ALA A 209 6.34 10.23 2.92
CA ALA A 209 5.77 9.36 1.90
C ALA A 209 5.06 10.19 0.83
N LEU A 210 4.28 11.19 1.24
CA LEU A 210 3.59 12.10 0.32
C LEU A 210 4.57 12.78 -0.65
N ALA A 211 5.64 13.38 -0.12
CA ALA A 211 6.64 14.09 -0.92
C ALA A 211 7.33 13.17 -1.95
N ILE A 212 7.63 11.92 -1.56
CA ILE A 212 8.23 10.92 -2.45
C ILE A 212 7.27 10.60 -3.61
N PHE A 213 6.02 10.22 -3.31
CA PHE A 213 5.07 9.80 -4.34
C PHE A 213 4.59 10.96 -5.23
N GLN A 214 4.52 12.18 -4.69
CA GLN A 214 4.28 13.38 -5.49
C GLN A 214 5.42 13.64 -6.47
N GLU A 215 6.69 13.57 -6.04
CA GLU A 215 7.81 13.77 -6.96
C GLU A 215 7.89 12.67 -8.02
N LEU A 216 7.58 11.41 -7.67
CA LEU A 216 7.47 10.32 -8.64
C LEU A 216 6.42 10.64 -9.71
N ALA A 217 5.25 11.14 -9.32
CA ALA A 217 4.19 11.56 -10.23
C ALA A 217 4.60 12.77 -11.09
N GLU A 218 5.23 13.79 -10.51
CA GLU A 218 5.71 14.99 -11.22
C GLU A 218 6.78 14.66 -12.25
N THR A 219 7.76 13.83 -11.87
CA THR A 219 8.90 13.47 -12.72
C THR A 219 8.60 12.31 -13.68
N LYS A 220 7.49 11.60 -13.46
CA LYS A 220 7.09 10.36 -14.16
C LYS A 220 8.13 9.23 -14.09
N LYS A 221 9.05 9.30 -13.13
CA LYS A 221 10.13 8.31 -12.92
C LYS A 221 9.65 7.11 -12.10
N TYR A 222 8.78 6.27 -12.65
CA TYR A 222 8.15 5.20 -11.86
C TYR A 222 9.03 3.95 -11.66
N ARG A 223 10.09 3.78 -12.47
CA ARG A 223 10.95 2.58 -12.47
C ARG A 223 12.26 2.79 -11.69
N VAL A 224 12.18 3.52 -10.58
CA VAL A 224 13.28 3.66 -9.61
C VAL A 224 13.19 2.56 -8.56
N GLN A 225 14.22 2.39 -7.73
CA GLN A 225 14.27 1.36 -6.67
C GLN A 225 13.36 1.66 -5.46
N ILE A 226 12.11 2.03 -5.69
CA ILE A 226 11.13 2.39 -4.65
C ILE A 226 10.20 1.23 -4.26
N GLY A 227 10.19 0.12 -5.01
CA GLY A 227 9.23 -0.98 -4.82
C GLY A 227 9.20 -1.53 -3.39
N THR A 228 10.36 -1.74 -2.75
CA THR A 228 10.42 -2.25 -1.37
C THR A 228 9.86 -1.24 -0.37
N PHE A 229 10.22 0.04 -0.53
CA PHE A 229 9.68 1.13 0.31
C PHE A 229 8.16 1.21 0.17
N ALA A 230 7.65 1.22 -1.06
CA ALA A 230 6.23 1.27 -1.34
C ALA A 230 5.46 0.11 -0.67
N LYS A 231 6.00 -1.11 -0.74
CA LYS A 231 5.41 -2.28 -0.09
C LYS A 231 5.40 -2.14 1.44
N ASN A 232 6.52 -1.72 2.02
CA ASN A 232 6.69 -1.68 3.47
C ASN A 232 5.91 -0.53 4.11
N VAL A 233 5.82 0.63 3.46
CA VAL A 233 4.99 1.77 3.91
C VAL A 233 3.51 1.38 3.93
N VAL A 234 3.00 0.77 2.86
CA VAL A 234 1.61 0.29 2.83
C VAL A 234 1.38 -0.82 3.86
N GLY A 235 2.34 -1.74 4.00
CA GLY A 235 2.29 -2.81 4.99
C GLY A 235 2.21 -2.31 6.43
N GLU A 236 3.07 -1.36 6.82
CA GLU A 236 3.02 -0.74 8.15
C GLU A 236 1.77 0.13 8.33
N ALA A 237 1.26 0.76 7.27
CA ALA A 237 0.00 1.50 7.32
C ALA A 237 -1.21 0.59 7.64
N PHE A 238 -1.23 -0.67 7.17
CA PHE A 238 -2.29 -1.61 7.58
C PHE A 238 -2.21 -2.03 9.04
N LEU A 239 -1.02 -2.03 9.64
CA LEU A 239 -0.80 -2.39 11.04
C LEU A 239 -1.15 -1.23 11.98
N ASN A 240 -1.00 0.01 11.52
CA ASN A 240 -1.30 1.20 12.31
C ASN A 240 -2.71 1.73 12.00
N LYS A 241 -3.61 1.70 13.00
CA LYS A 241 -4.97 2.24 12.89
C LYS A 241 -5.01 3.76 12.72
N ASP A 242 -3.97 4.46 13.17
CA ASP A 242 -3.82 5.91 13.03
C ASP A 242 -3.24 6.31 11.66
N SER A 243 -3.05 5.35 10.76
CA SER A 243 -2.50 5.61 9.43
C SER A 243 -3.53 6.28 8.49
N PHE A 244 -3.01 6.84 7.40
CA PHE A 244 -3.82 7.43 6.34
C PHE A 244 -4.87 6.47 5.76
N LEU A 245 -4.68 5.16 5.85
CA LEU A 245 -5.63 4.17 5.31
C LEU A 245 -7.00 4.19 6.01
N PHE A 246 -7.01 4.56 7.30
CA PHE A 246 -8.21 4.58 8.13
C PHE A 246 -8.78 5.99 8.32
N HIS A 247 -7.94 7.02 8.20
CA HIS A 247 -8.35 8.43 8.30
C HIS A 247 -8.65 9.11 6.95
N GLU A 248 -8.14 8.64 5.82
CA GLU A 248 -8.49 9.22 4.49
C GLU A 248 -9.79 8.61 3.90
N THR A 249 -10.81 8.42 4.73
CA THR A 249 -12.00 7.62 4.40
C THR A 249 -13.21 8.50 4.09
N ALA A 250 -13.70 9.25 5.08
CA ALA A 250 -14.81 10.19 4.98
C ALA A 250 -14.53 11.43 5.85
N GLY A 251 -15.10 12.57 5.48
CA GLY A 251 -14.75 13.82 6.14
C GLY A 251 -15.50 14.13 7.43
N TYR A 252 -16.47 13.31 7.86
CA TYR A 252 -17.18 13.54 9.13
C TYR A 252 -16.24 13.38 10.34
N GLU A 253 -15.45 12.31 10.38
CA GLU A 253 -14.51 12.04 11.48
C GLU A 253 -13.10 12.56 11.20
N SER A 254 -12.71 12.69 9.93
CA SER A 254 -11.34 12.98 9.52
C SER A 254 -11.14 14.36 8.89
N GLY A 255 -12.16 15.20 8.91
CA GLY A 255 -12.11 16.58 8.42
C GLY A 255 -11.65 16.71 6.96
N LEU A 256 -10.90 17.76 6.66
CA LEU A 256 -10.43 18.07 5.29
C LEU A 256 -9.58 16.96 4.68
N ILE A 257 -8.71 16.33 5.47
CA ILE A 257 -7.81 15.26 5.00
C ILE A 257 -8.62 14.04 4.54
N GLY A 258 -9.72 13.74 5.23
CA GLY A 258 -10.69 12.72 4.82
C GLY A 258 -11.30 12.95 3.44
N TYR A 259 -11.53 14.20 3.04
CA TYR A 259 -12.08 14.56 1.72
C TYR A 259 -11.00 14.62 0.62
N VAL A 260 -9.87 15.24 0.92
CA VAL A 260 -8.79 15.45 -0.05
C VAL A 260 -8.08 14.15 -0.36
N LYS A 261 -7.86 13.30 0.65
CA LYS A 261 -7.17 12.00 0.57
C LYS A 261 -5.78 12.11 -0.08
N PRO A 262 -4.91 13.00 0.42
CA PRO A 262 -3.68 13.38 -0.25
C PRO A 262 -2.76 12.19 -0.49
N LEU A 263 -2.56 11.32 0.51
CA LEU A 263 -1.60 10.22 0.38
C LEU A 263 -2.18 9.06 -0.44
N SER A 264 -3.46 8.73 -0.25
CA SER A 264 -4.16 7.72 -1.04
C SER A 264 -4.20 8.11 -2.53
N LYS A 265 -4.45 9.38 -2.85
CA LYS A 265 -4.41 9.86 -4.25
C LYS A 265 -2.99 9.92 -4.81
N ALA A 266 -2.02 10.39 -4.03
CA ALA A 266 -0.64 10.45 -4.50
C ALA A 266 -0.09 9.05 -4.82
N MET A 267 -0.39 8.04 -4.00
CA MET A 267 0.11 6.68 -4.17
C MET A 267 -0.69 5.85 -5.18
N PHE A 268 -2.02 5.94 -5.17
CA PHE A 268 -2.90 5.02 -5.92
C PHE A 268 -3.71 5.71 -7.02
N GLY A 269 -3.69 7.05 -7.10
CA GLY A 269 -4.46 7.82 -8.07
C GLY A 269 -3.85 7.87 -9.48
N ASN A 270 -2.69 7.26 -9.69
CA ASN A 270 -2.04 7.16 -11.00
C ASN A 270 -1.76 5.68 -11.30
N TYR A 271 -2.60 5.10 -12.15
CA TYR A 271 -2.53 3.69 -12.53
C TYR A 271 -1.17 3.32 -13.14
N GLN A 272 -0.60 4.17 -14.00
CA GLN A 272 0.69 3.88 -14.65
C GLN A 272 1.82 3.80 -13.63
N MET A 273 1.79 4.65 -12.60
CA MET A 273 2.74 4.59 -11.50
C MET A 273 2.57 3.30 -10.69
N VAL A 274 1.33 2.96 -10.33
CA VAL A 274 1.03 1.73 -9.58
C VAL A 274 1.49 0.49 -10.35
N GLU A 275 1.23 0.43 -11.65
CA GLU A 275 1.64 -0.67 -12.54
C GLU A 275 3.16 -0.77 -12.66
N ALA A 276 3.86 0.36 -12.79
CA ALA A 276 5.31 0.39 -12.96
C ALA A 276 6.08 0.09 -11.65
N ILE A 277 5.59 0.55 -10.50
CA ILE A 277 6.17 0.20 -9.18
C ILE A 277 5.86 -1.27 -8.84
N GLY A 278 4.66 -1.74 -9.19
CA GLY A 278 4.24 -3.14 -9.09
C GLY A 278 3.89 -3.61 -7.68
N THR A 279 4.53 -3.08 -6.63
CA THR A 279 4.43 -3.62 -5.26
C THR A 279 3.41 -2.93 -4.36
N LEU A 280 2.85 -1.78 -4.78
CA LEU A 280 1.93 -0.96 -3.97
C LEU A 280 0.68 -1.73 -3.52
N LEU A 281 0.01 -2.42 -4.46
CA LEU A 281 -1.15 -3.25 -4.16
C LEU A 281 -0.79 -4.70 -3.76
N ASP A 282 0.49 -5.07 -3.78
CA ASP A 282 0.94 -6.40 -3.31
C ASP A 282 1.09 -6.45 -1.78
N ALA A 283 1.11 -5.29 -1.11
CA ALA A 283 1.11 -5.15 0.34
C ALA A 283 -0.29 -5.44 0.94
N LYS A 284 -0.83 -6.64 0.69
CA LYS A 284 -2.14 -7.05 1.19
C LYS A 284 -2.13 -7.29 2.71
N PRO A 285 -3.25 -7.05 3.41
CA PRO A 285 -3.35 -7.42 4.82
C PRO A 285 -3.38 -8.95 4.95
N SER A 286 -2.33 -9.54 5.50
CA SER A 286 -2.21 -11.00 5.64
C SER A 286 -2.88 -11.42 6.95
N ASN A 287 -3.95 -12.22 6.86
CA ASN A 287 -4.89 -12.51 7.96
C ASN A 287 -5.56 -11.26 8.52
N GLY A 288 -5.81 -10.26 7.66
CA GLY A 288 -6.42 -9.02 8.12
C GLY A 288 -7.91 -9.13 8.40
N ASN A 289 -8.38 -8.27 9.29
CA ASN A 289 -9.79 -8.13 9.62
C ASN A 289 -10.57 -7.38 8.52
N ALA A 290 -11.89 -7.35 8.64
CA ALA A 290 -12.79 -6.68 7.70
C ALA A 290 -12.42 -5.21 7.46
N ALA A 291 -12.03 -4.47 8.49
CA ALA A 291 -11.62 -3.07 8.36
C ALA A 291 -10.35 -2.89 7.50
N GLN A 292 -9.37 -3.78 7.67
CA GLN A 292 -8.15 -3.79 6.85
C GLN A 292 -8.47 -4.17 5.39
N TRP A 293 -9.34 -5.15 5.17
CA TRP A 293 -9.79 -5.50 3.82
C TRP A 293 -10.61 -4.38 3.17
N GLU A 294 -11.43 -3.66 3.93
CA GLU A 294 -12.17 -2.52 3.42
C GLU A 294 -11.21 -1.40 2.99
N ALA A 295 -10.20 -1.10 3.81
CA ALA A 295 -9.14 -0.17 3.44
C ALA A 295 -8.42 -0.60 2.15
N TYR A 296 -8.03 -1.87 2.04
CA TYR A 296 -7.40 -2.41 0.83
C TYR A 296 -8.30 -2.26 -0.40
N CYS A 297 -9.58 -2.63 -0.29
CA CYS A 297 -10.56 -2.49 -1.37
C CYS A 297 -10.70 -1.03 -1.83
N ARG A 298 -10.69 -0.06 -0.91
CA ARG A 298 -10.71 1.37 -1.25
C ARG A 298 -9.50 1.78 -2.10
N LEU A 299 -8.29 1.33 -1.76
CA LEU A 299 -7.08 1.63 -2.54
C LEU A 299 -7.14 1.06 -3.96
N VAL A 300 -7.62 -0.19 -4.07
CA VAL A 300 -7.83 -0.86 -5.36
C VAL A 300 -8.86 -0.08 -6.20
N LEU A 301 -9.95 0.39 -5.60
CA LEU A 301 -10.97 1.18 -6.30
C LEU A 301 -10.43 2.55 -6.78
N VAL A 302 -9.52 3.19 -6.03
CA VAL A 302 -8.86 4.44 -6.47
C VAL A 302 -8.03 4.17 -7.73
N THR A 303 -7.21 3.13 -7.71
CA THR A 303 -6.37 2.74 -8.86
C THR A 303 -7.23 2.32 -10.06
N PHE A 304 -8.27 1.52 -9.80
CA PHE A 304 -9.18 1.03 -10.84
C PHE A 304 -9.94 2.16 -11.53
N ARG A 305 -10.34 3.20 -10.78
CA ARG A 305 -10.99 4.38 -11.34
C ARG A 305 -10.09 5.12 -12.33
N ASP A 306 -8.82 5.33 -11.99
CA ASP A 306 -7.86 5.97 -12.90
C ASP A 306 -7.63 5.11 -14.16
N TYR A 307 -7.47 3.78 -13.99
CA TYR A 307 -7.35 2.83 -15.09
C TYR A 307 -8.55 2.88 -16.07
N VAL A 308 -9.78 2.88 -15.56
CA VAL A 308 -11.01 2.96 -16.38
C VAL A 308 -11.13 4.31 -17.07
N ASN A 309 -10.78 5.39 -16.38
CA ASN A 309 -10.81 6.74 -16.95
C ASN A 309 -9.78 6.91 -18.07
N GLY A 310 -8.58 6.33 -17.90
CA GLY A 310 -7.48 6.31 -18.87
C GLY A 310 -7.71 5.45 -20.12
N GLY A 311 -8.90 4.87 -20.30
CA GLY A 311 -9.29 4.18 -21.53
C GLY A 311 -9.07 2.66 -21.52
N MET A 312 -8.77 2.05 -20.36
CA MET A 312 -8.61 0.59 -20.21
C MET A 312 -7.58 -0.02 -21.17
N GLY A 313 -6.42 0.64 -21.30
CA GLY A 313 -5.36 0.20 -22.19
C GLY A 313 -4.62 -1.03 -21.67
N GLY A 314 -4.96 -2.21 -22.20
CA GLY A 314 -4.23 -3.47 -21.97
C GLY A 314 -4.59 -4.20 -20.67
N HIS A 315 -3.88 -5.30 -20.37
CA HIS A 315 -4.06 -6.05 -19.12
C HIS A 315 -3.24 -5.41 -18.00
N SER A 316 -3.88 -5.09 -16.87
CA SER A 316 -3.16 -4.66 -15.65
C SER A 316 -2.80 -5.88 -14.80
N PHE A 317 -1.51 -6.13 -14.66
CA PHE A 317 -1.01 -7.23 -13.82
C PHE A 317 -1.30 -6.95 -12.35
N VAL A 318 -1.17 -5.69 -11.91
CA VAL A 318 -1.34 -5.32 -10.50
C VAL A 318 -2.81 -5.42 -10.09
N LEU A 319 -3.75 -4.93 -10.89
CA LEU A 319 -5.18 -5.08 -10.61
C LEU A 319 -5.63 -6.54 -10.70
N HIS A 320 -5.06 -7.33 -11.63
CA HIS A 320 -5.34 -8.76 -11.71
C HIS A 320 -4.84 -9.53 -10.47
N ARG A 321 -3.67 -9.19 -9.92
CA ARG A 321 -3.20 -9.75 -8.64
C ARG A 321 -4.10 -9.32 -7.48
N ALA A 322 -4.47 -8.04 -7.42
CA ALA A 322 -5.36 -7.51 -6.38
C ALA A 322 -6.72 -8.22 -6.36
N LYS A 323 -7.30 -8.52 -7.54
CA LYS A 323 -8.49 -9.37 -7.68
C LYS A 323 -8.31 -10.70 -6.95
N GLY A 324 -7.20 -11.40 -7.18
CA GLY A 324 -6.90 -12.68 -6.52
C GLY A 324 -6.78 -12.55 -4.99
N TYR A 325 -6.18 -11.47 -4.50
CA TYR A 325 -6.08 -11.20 -3.07
C TYR A 325 -7.45 -10.95 -2.43
N ILE A 326 -8.32 -10.16 -3.07
CA ILE A 326 -9.67 -9.89 -2.58
C ILE A 326 -10.52 -11.17 -2.58
N GLN A 327 -10.40 -12.01 -3.62
CA GLN A 327 -11.07 -13.32 -3.64
C GLN A 327 -10.61 -14.23 -2.49
N ALA A 328 -9.32 -14.19 -2.14
CA ALA A 328 -8.79 -14.98 -1.04
C ALA A 328 -9.31 -14.52 0.34
N ALA A 329 -9.80 -13.29 0.48
CA ALA A 329 -10.33 -12.75 1.73
C ALA A 329 -11.56 -13.51 2.25
N VAL A 330 -12.29 -14.22 1.37
CA VAL A 330 -13.47 -15.04 1.71
C VAL A 330 -13.19 -16.55 1.59
N SER A 331 -11.92 -16.94 1.47
CA SER A 331 -11.55 -18.34 1.26
C SER A 331 -11.86 -19.24 2.47
N ASP A 332 -11.92 -18.65 3.66
CA ASP A 332 -12.20 -19.31 4.94
C ASP A 332 -13.68 -19.25 5.35
N LEU A 333 -14.57 -18.81 4.46
CA LEU A 333 -16.02 -18.76 4.70
C LEU A 333 -16.63 -20.13 5.03
N TYR A 334 -16.01 -21.23 4.63
CA TYR A 334 -16.47 -22.57 5.01
C TYR A 334 -16.34 -22.85 6.52
N LYS A 335 -15.53 -22.08 7.26
CA LYS A 335 -15.30 -22.31 8.70
C LYS A 335 -16.50 -21.97 9.56
N ILE A 336 -17.41 -21.11 9.09
CA ILE A 336 -18.64 -20.77 9.82
C ILE A 336 -19.76 -21.79 9.61
N ASP A 337 -19.57 -22.78 8.73
CA ASP A 337 -20.54 -23.86 8.54
C ASP A 337 -20.75 -24.66 9.84
N GLY A 338 -22.00 -24.81 10.26
CA GLY A 338 -22.38 -25.48 11.50
C GLY A 338 -22.25 -24.64 12.78
N MET A 339 -21.86 -23.36 12.68
CA MET A 339 -21.84 -22.48 13.85
C MET A 339 -23.27 -22.07 14.29
N PRO A 340 -23.51 -21.86 15.59
CA PRO A 340 -24.78 -21.33 16.08
C PRO A 340 -25.01 -19.88 15.58
N GLU A 341 -26.29 -19.45 15.55
CA GLU A 341 -26.71 -18.19 14.95
C GLU A 341 -25.99 -16.94 15.46
N ASN A 342 -25.37 -16.95 16.64
CA ASN A 342 -24.68 -15.79 17.21
C ASN A 342 -23.39 -15.37 16.46
N ALA A 343 -23.06 -16.04 15.35
CA ALA A 343 -21.88 -15.80 14.51
C ALA A 343 -22.01 -14.64 13.48
N TRP A 344 -23.10 -13.86 13.49
CA TRP A 344 -23.28 -12.75 12.54
C TRP A 344 -22.27 -11.59 12.71
N ASP A 345 -21.67 -11.47 13.90
CA ASP A 345 -20.60 -10.48 14.19
C ASP A 345 -19.19 -11.06 13.96
N ASP A 346 -19.09 -12.20 13.28
CA ASP A 346 -17.81 -12.79 12.91
C ASP A 346 -17.12 -11.94 11.83
N ASP A 347 -15.82 -11.71 12.00
CA ASP A 347 -14.97 -11.06 11.02
C ASP A 347 -15.07 -11.69 9.61
N ILE A 348 -15.26 -13.02 9.53
CA ILE A 348 -15.48 -13.75 8.29
C ILE A 348 -16.71 -13.23 7.54
N HIS A 349 -17.83 -13.01 8.25
CA HIS A 349 -19.05 -12.47 7.67
C HIS A 349 -18.85 -11.02 7.21
N ASN A 350 -18.20 -10.20 8.04
CA ASN A 350 -17.89 -8.81 7.70
C ASN A 350 -16.95 -8.70 6.47
N ARG A 351 -15.96 -9.60 6.34
CA ARG A 351 -15.10 -9.69 5.15
C ARG A 351 -15.88 -10.05 3.88
N LEU A 352 -16.87 -10.94 3.98
CA LEU A 352 -17.76 -11.24 2.87
C LEU A 352 -18.51 -9.99 2.39
N HIS A 353 -19.08 -9.22 3.33
CA HIS A 353 -19.77 -7.97 3.00
C HIS A 353 -18.84 -6.97 2.30
N VAL A 354 -17.60 -6.83 2.77
CA VAL A 354 -16.58 -5.97 2.14
C VAL A 354 -16.29 -6.39 0.69
N VAL A 355 -16.16 -7.70 0.40
CA VAL A 355 -15.91 -8.19 -0.96
C VAL A 355 -17.11 -7.94 -1.87
N VAL A 356 -18.33 -8.18 -1.39
CA VAL A 356 -19.57 -7.93 -2.15
C VAL A 356 -19.72 -6.44 -2.46
N LYS A 357 -19.50 -5.57 -1.47
CA LYS A 357 -19.49 -4.12 -1.64
C LYS A 357 -18.43 -3.67 -2.65
N PHE A 358 -17.21 -4.21 -2.59
CA PHE A 358 -16.16 -3.93 -3.57
C PHE A 358 -16.59 -4.27 -5.00
N ILE A 359 -17.23 -5.42 -5.22
CA ILE A 359 -17.72 -5.80 -6.55
C ILE A 359 -18.75 -4.79 -7.05
N ARG A 360 -19.71 -4.38 -6.19
CA ARG A 360 -20.71 -3.37 -6.53
C ARG A 360 -20.06 -2.04 -6.92
N ASP A 361 -19.20 -1.51 -6.07
CA ASP A 361 -18.52 -0.23 -6.29
C ASP A 361 -17.64 -0.25 -7.55
N ALA A 362 -17.00 -1.38 -7.84
CA ALA A 362 -16.17 -1.55 -9.04
C ALA A 362 -17.02 -1.61 -10.32
N VAL A 363 -18.16 -2.28 -10.30
CA VAL A 363 -19.10 -2.29 -11.43
C VAL A 363 -19.72 -0.92 -11.65
N ASP A 364 -19.99 -0.17 -10.59
CA ASP A 364 -20.48 1.22 -10.71
C ASP A 364 -19.44 2.14 -11.34
N ILE A 365 -18.14 1.91 -11.11
CA ILE A 365 -17.06 2.63 -11.83
C ILE A 365 -17.10 2.33 -13.33
N LEU A 366 -17.29 1.05 -13.71
CA LEU A 366 -17.43 0.67 -15.13
C LEU A 366 -18.67 1.30 -15.76
N ASP A 367 -19.79 1.34 -15.02
CA ASP A 367 -21.04 1.88 -15.53
C ASP A 367 -20.95 3.39 -15.81
N LYS A 368 -20.32 4.15 -14.91
CA LYS A 368 -20.09 5.59 -15.09
C LYS A 368 -19.27 5.93 -16.34
N LYS A 369 -18.39 5.02 -16.79
CA LYS A 369 -17.63 5.20 -18.03
C LYS A 369 -18.45 4.85 -19.29
N GLY A 370 -19.48 4.03 -19.13
CA GLY A 370 -20.27 3.45 -20.22
C GLY A 370 -19.66 2.15 -20.75
N VAL A 371 -20.52 1.26 -21.23
CA VAL A 371 -20.10 -0.05 -21.77
C VAL A 371 -19.44 0.13 -23.14
N PRO A 372 -18.17 -0.29 -23.31
CA PRO A 372 -17.50 -0.23 -24.60
C PRO A 372 -18.07 -1.22 -25.63
N PRO A 373 -18.07 -0.90 -26.93
CA PRO A 373 -18.66 -1.73 -27.98
C PRO A 373 -17.94 -3.07 -28.19
N TYR A 374 -16.67 -3.18 -27.79
CA TYR A 374 -15.90 -4.42 -27.90
C TYR A 374 -16.24 -5.46 -26.84
N VAL A 375 -16.99 -5.11 -25.79
CA VAL A 375 -17.35 -6.04 -24.72
C VAL A 375 -18.37 -7.05 -25.24
N ARG A 376 -17.96 -8.32 -25.28
CA ARG A 376 -18.82 -9.42 -25.72
C ARG A 376 -19.50 -10.07 -24.53
N LEU A 377 -20.79 -10.35 -24.63
CA LEU A 377 -21.51 -11.13 -23.61
C LEU A 377 -20.94 -12.54 -23.45
N ARG A 378 -20.55 -13.19 -24.56
CA ARG A 378 -20.03 -14.56 -24.59
C ARG A 378 -18.66 -14.62 -25.26
N ILE A 379 -17.67 -15.12 -24.53
CA ILE A 379 -16.36 -15.51 -25.07
C ILE A 379 -16.46 -17.01 -25.38
N ARG A 380 -16.24 -17.42 -26.63
CA ARG A 380 -16.19 -18.84 -27.01
C ARG A 380 -14.79 -19.37 -26.69
N LYS A 381 -14.68 -20.63 -26.21
CA LYS A 381 -13.42 -21.27 -25.77
C LYS A 381 -12.22 -21.15 -26.73
N ASN A 382 -12.44 -20.86 -28.01
CA ASN A 382 -11.40 -20.73 -29.03
C ASN A 382 -10.85 -19.29 -29.17
N ALA A 383 -11.35 -18.32 -28.40
CA ALA A 383 -10.77 -16.99 -28.27
C ALA A 383 -9.94 -16.99 -26.98
N GLY A 384 -8.62 -17.07 -27.10
CA GLY A 384 -7.72 -17.30 -25.96
C GLY A 384 -7.71 -16.20 -24.87
N PRO A 385 -6.76 -16.29 -23.92
CA PRO A 385 -6.58 -15.36 -22.79
C PRO A 385 -6.52 -13.84 -23.10
N PRO A 386 -6.04 -13.34 -24.27
CA PRO A 386 -5.89 -11.89 -24.48
C PRO A 386 -7.20 -11.10 -24.68
N HIS A 387 -8.37 -11.69 -24.42
CA HIS A 387 -9.68 -11.03 -24.58
C HIS A 387 -10.48 -10.89 -23.28
N GLU A 388 -9.95 -11.32 -22.13
CA GLU A 388 -10.65 -11.12 -20.85
C GLU A 388 -10.64 -9.65 -20.45
N THR A 389 -11.82 -9.12 -20.17
CA THR A 389 -12.02 -7.75 -19.71
C THR A 389 -12.29 -7.73 -18.20
N PHE A 390 -12.28 -6.55 -17.58
CA PHE A 390 -12.71 -6.43 -16.18
C PHE A 390 -14.16 -6.87 -15.93
N TYR A 391 -15.02 -6.85 -16.96
CA TYR A 391 -16.36 -7.45 -16.86
C TYR A 391 -16.29 -8.97 -16.62
N ASP A 392 -15.35 -9.66 -17.28
CA ASP A 392 -15.09 -11.08 -17.08
C ASP A 392 -14.45 -11.35 -15.72
N HIS A 393 -13.51 -10.49 -15.31
CA HIS A 393 -12.87 -10.60 -14.00
C HIS A 393 -13.87 -10.42 -12.85
N PHE A 394 -14.77 -9.44 -12.90
CA PHE A 394 -15.80 -9.27 -11.87
C PHE A 394 -16.84 -10.38 -11.90
N ALA A 395 -17.23 -10.88 -13.08
CA ALA A 395 -18.09 -12.06 -13.18
C ALA A 395 -17.44 -13.31 -12.55
N SER A 396 -16.13 -13.49 -12.76
CA SER A 396 -15.32 -14.52 -12.12
C SER A 396 -15.22 -14.32 -10.60
N MET A 397 -15.13 -13.08 -10.12
CA MET A 397 -15.19 -12.78 -8.69
C MET A 397 -16.53 -13.17 -8.08
N ILE A 398 -17.65 -12.77 -8.70
CA ILE A 398 -19.00 -13.15 -8.25
C ILE A 398 -19.15 -14.66 -8.18
N PHE A 399 -18.73 -15.37 -9.24
CA PHE A 399 -18.79 -16.84 -9.25
C PHE A 399 -17.98 -17.47 -8.10
N GLU A 400 -16.78 -16.94 -7.82
CA GLU A 400 -15.97 -17.45 -6.72
C GLU A 400 -16.61 -17.15 -5.36
N VAL A 401 -17.18 -15.95 -5.15
CA VAL A 401 -17.92 -15.61 -3.92
C VAL A 401 -19.14 -16.53 -3.74
N VAL A 402 -19.91 -16.78 -4.81
CA VAL A 402 -21.03 -17.73 -4.80
C VAL A 402 -20.56 -19.13 -4.42
N PHE A 403 -19.44 -19.59 -4.99
CA PHE A 403 -18.87 -20.88 -4.61
C PHE A 403 -18.43 -20.93 -3.14
N ARG A 404 -17.77 -19.89 -2.62
CA ARG A 404 -17.38 -19.86 -1.20
C ARG A 404 -18.60 -19.83 -0.28
N ALA A 405 -19.62 -19.04 -0.61
CA ALA A 405 -20.88 -18.99 0.13
C ALA A 405 -21.62 -20.34 0.12
N SER A 406 -21.55 -21.08 -0.99
CA SER A 406 -22.14 -22.42 -1.11
C SER A 406 -21.51 -23.48 -0.20
N CYS A 407 -20.38 -23.16 0.44
CA CYS A 407 -19.76 -24.04 1.43
C CYS A 407 -20.45 -23.98 2.80
N VAL A 408 -21.24 -22.93 3.08
CA VAL A 408 -22.05 -22.82 4.30
C VAL A 408 -23.39 -23.47 4.04
N LYS A 409 -23.65 -24.61 4.68
CA LYS A 409 -24.77 -25.51 4.45
C LYS A 409 -25.73 -25.62 5.63
N SER A 410 -25.26 -25.34 6.84
CA SER A 410 -26.05 -25.42 8.06
C SER A 410 -25.57 -24.42 9.11
N PRO A 411 -26.41 -24.06 10.11
CA PRO A 411 -27.86 -24.25 10.17
C PRO A 411 -28.60 -23.51 9.03
N GLN A 412 -29.90 -23.79 8.85
CA GLN A 412 -30.67 -23.30 7.69
C GLN A 412 -30.70 -21.77 7.63
N ASP A 413 -30.85 -21.09 8.76
CA ASP A 413 -30.90 -19.62 8.83
C ASP A 413 -29.55 -18.96 8.53
N LEU A 414 -28.45 -19.49 9.08
CA LEU A 414 -27.10 -19.04 8.74
C LEU A 414 -26.82 -19.22 7.25
N CYS A 415 -27.15 -20.39 6.72
CA CYS A 415 -27.04 -20.69 5.30
C CYS A 415 -27.84 -19.69 4.45
N TRP A 416 -29.08 -19.39 4.83
CA TRP A 416 -29.92 -18.41 4.12
C TRP A 416 -29.33 -16.99 4.22
N GLY A 417 -28.85 -16.61 5.40
CA GLY A 417 -28.16 -15.35 5.65
C GLY A 417 -26.96 -15.13 4.74
N ILE A 418 -26.06 -16.10 4.67
CA ILE A 418 -24.85 -16.02 3.85
C ILE A 418 -25.20 -16.11 2.36
N GLN A 419 -25.93 -17.14 1.95
CA GLN A 419 -26.14 -17.41 0.53
C GLN A 419 -27.12 -16.43 -0.12
N TYR A 420 -28.26 -16.17 0.53
CA TYR A 420 -29.30 -15.29 -0.01
C TYR A 420 -29.03 -13.84 0.37
N VAL A 421 -28.99 -13.50 1.66
CA VAL A 421 -28.97 -12.09 2.10
C VAL A 421 -27.64 -11.42 1.73
N ALA A 422 -26.51 -12.00 2.13
CA ALA A 422 -25.19 -11.37 1.96
C ALA A 422 -24.64 -11.41 0.52
N VAL A 423 -25.00 -12.44 -0.26
CA VAL A 423 -24.41 -12.66 -1.60
C VAL A 423 -25.45 -12.52 -2.71
N TRP A 424 -26.47 -13.38 -2.76
CA TRP A 424 -27.36 -13.41 -3.92
C TRP A 424 -28.22 -12.17 -4.05
N GLY A 425 -28.84 -11.75 -2.95
CA GLY A 425 -29.69 -10.57 -2.87
C GLY A 425 -28.93 -9.30 -3.26
N GLU A 426 -27.73 -9.14 -2.72
CA GLU A 426 -26.85 -7.98 -2.95
C GLU A 426 -26.20 -7.91 -4.35
N LEU A 427 -26.13 -9.03 -5.08
CA LEU A 427 -25.49 -9.09 -6.41
C LEU A 427 -26.45 -9.31 -7.57
N PHE A 428 -27.57 -10.00 -7.34
CA PHE A 428 -28.54 -10.38 -8.38
C PHE A 428 -29.92 -9.78 -8.17
N GLU A 429 -30.31 -9.45 -6.93
CA GLU A 429 -31.61 -8.90 -6.59
C GLU A 429 -31.48 -7.47 -6.01
N PHE A 430 -32.43 -7.03 -5.18
CA PHE A 430 -32.46 -5.73 -4.47
C PHE A 430 -32.09 -4.49 -5.31
N GLY A 431 -32.32 -4.52 -6.62
CA GLY A 431 -31.94 -3.42 -7.51
C GLY A 431 -30.45 -3.35 -7.85
N SER A 432 -29.63 -4.25 -7.32
CA SER A 432 -28.18 -4.28 -7.49
C SER A 432 -27.77 -4.63 -8.93
N LEU A 433 -26.68 -4.01 -9.39
CA LEU A 433 -26.07 -4.25 -10.70
C LEU A 433 -27.06 -4.15 -11.89
N ASN A 434 -28.13 -3.37 -11.78
CA ASN A 434 -29.14 -3.22 -12.84
C ASN A 434 -28.72 -2.27 -13.98
N SER A 435 -27.52 -1.73 -13.87
CA SER A 435 -26.90 -0.84 -14.83
C SER A 435 -26.44 -1.56 -16.10
N GLY A 436 -25.96 -0.82 -17.09
CA GLY A 436 -25.51 -1.41 -18.36
C GLY A 436 -24.34 -2.37 -18.14
N ALA A 437 -23.35 -1.93 -17.36
CA ALA A 437 -22.22 -2.77 -16.98
C ALA A 437 -22.64 -3.94 -16.08
N GLY A 438 -23.52 -3.68 -15.10
CA GLY A 438 -23.97 -4.69 -14.16
C GLY A 438 -24.76 -5.83 -14.81
N LYS A 439 -25.61 -5.54 -15.80
CA LYS A 439 -26.34 -6.57 -16.57
C LYS A 439 -25.39 -7.53 -17.30
N ILE A 440 -24.30 -7.01 -17.86
CA ILE A 440 -23.26 -7.82 -18.54
C ILE A 440 -22.56 -8.73 -17.53
N VAL A 441 -22.14 -8.17 -16.40
CA VAL A 441 -21.47 -8.92 -15.33
C VAL A 441 -22.39 -10.01 -14.77
N LYS A 442 -23.66 -9.70 -14.47
CA LYS A 442 -24.67 -10.67 -14.03
C LYS A 442 -24.90 -11.78 -15.05
N PHE A 443 -24.98 -11.45 -16.33
CA PHE A 443 -25.13 -12.45 -17.39
C PHE A 443 -23.93 -13.42 -17.42
N LYS A 444 -22.71 -12.88 -17.40
CA LYS A 444 -21.48 -13.69 -17.39
C LYS A 444 -21.37 -14.56 -16.13
N ALA A 445 -21.70 -14.01 -14.96
CA ALA A 445 -21.68 -14.76 -13.70
C ALA A 445 -22.67 -15.94 -13.71
N ARG A 446 -23.93 -15.70 -14.13
CA ARG A 446 -24.93 -16.79 -14.30
C ARG A 446 -24.44 -17.86 -15.27
N ARG A 447 -23.74 -17.45 -16.33
CA ARG A 447 -23.17 -18.40 -17.30
C ARG A 447 -22.07 -19.26 -16.69
N LEU A 448 -21.17 -18.67 -15.90
CA LEU A 448 -20.13 -19.42 -15.18
C LEU A 448 -20.74 -20.44 -14.20
N ILE A 449 -21.78 -20.04 -13.45
CA ILE A 449 -22.54 -20.94 -12.57
C ILE A 449 -23.09 -22.13 -13.36
N TYR A 450 -23.78 -21.87 -14.47
CA TYR A 450 -24.36 -22.91 -15.31
C TYR A 450 -23.31 -23.83 -15.95
N ASP A 451 -22.21 -23.26 -16.45
CA ASP A 451 -21.14 -24.02 -17.10
C ASP A 451 -20.44 -24.97 -16.10
N GLU A 452 -20.30 -24.56 -14.83
CA GLU A 452 -19.77 -25.42 -13.77
C GLU A 452 -20.71 -26.58 -13.42
N ILE A 453 -22.03 -26.33 -13.38
CA ILE A 453 -23.04 -27.38 -13.13
C ILE A 453 -23.06 -28.38 -14.29
N ILE A 454 -23.10 -27.91 -15.54
CA ILE A 454 -23.09 -28.79 -16.71
C ILE A 454 -21.84 -29.66 -16.75
N ARG A 455 -20.69 -29.11 -16.34
CA ARG A 455 -19.42 -29.84 -16.34
C ARG A 455 -19.50 -31.11 -15.50
N MET A 456 -20.32 -31.15 -14.45
CA MET A 456 -20.54 -32.36 -13.64
C MET A 456 -21.09 -33.55 -14.43
N GLY A 457 -21.82 -33.31 -15.52
CA GLY A 457 -22.32 -34.39 -16.38
C GLY A 457 -21.20 -35.13 -17.13
N LYS A 458 -20.00 -34.55 -17.21
CA LYS A 458 -18.78 -35.20 -17.75
C LYS A 458 -17.75 -35.52 -16.67
N PHE A 459 -17.64 -34.64 -15.67
CA PHE A 459 -16.66 -34.73 -14.61
C PHE A 459 -17.30 -34.31 -13.27
N PRO A 460 -17.91 -35.27 -12.54
CA PRO A 460 -18.43 -35.05 -11.20
C PRO A 460 -17.40 -34.38 -10.29
N ASN A 461 -17.78 -33.29 -9.63
CA ASN A 461 -16.86 -32.55 -8.78
C ASN A 461 -17.59 -31.79 -7.66
N PHE A 462 -16.90 -31.57 -6.53
CA PHE A 462 -17.47 -30.91 -5.35
C PHE A 462 -17.78 -29.42 -5.56
N LYS A 463 -17.10 -28.74 -6.51
CA LYS A 463 -17.34 -27.32 -6.78
C LYS A 463 -18.72 -27.11 -7.41
N GLY A 464 -18.99 -27.82 -8.51
CA GLY A 464 -20.30 -27.85 -9.15
C GLY A 464 -21.39 -28.34 -8.19
N ALA A 465 -21.12 -29.35 -7.36
CA ALA A 465 -22.10 -29.88 -6.43
C ALA A 465 -22.55 -28.83 -5.40
N ARG A 466 -21.61 -28.11 -4.80
CA ARG A 466 -21.93 -27.03 -3.84
C ARG A 466 -22.65 -25.86 -4.51
N VAL A 467 -22.20 -25.45 -5.70
CA VAL A 467 -22.88 -24.39 -6.47
C VAL A 467 -24.31 -24.80 -6.84
N LEU A 468 -24.53 -26.06 -7.23
CA LEU A 468 -25.86 -26.61 -7.47
C LEU A 468 -26.70 -26.58 -6.19
N SER A 469 -26.12 -26.98 -5.07
CA SER A 469 -26.78 -26.97 -3.75
C SER A 469 -27.30 -25.58 -3.38
N LEU A 470 -26.46 -24.56 -3.52
CA LEU A 470 -26.84 -23.16 -3.34
C LEU A 470 -27.96 -22.77 -4.31
N CYS A 471 -27.86 -23.12 -5.59
CA CYS A 471 -28.90 -22.81 -6.57
C CYS A 471 -30.27 -23.39 -6.18
N LEU A 472 -30.32 -24.66 -5.73
CA LEU A 472 -31.55 -25.31 -5.26
C LEU A 472 -32.07 -24.70 -3.95
N ASN A 473 -31.17 -24.26 -3.08
CA ASN A 473 -31.54 -23.55 -1.86
C ASN A 473 -32.17 -22.18 -2.13
N LEU A 474 -31.59 -21.40 -3.05
CA LEU A 474 -32.04 -20.04 -3.32
C LEU A 474 -33.28 -20.01 -4.21
N MET A 475 -33.24 -20.71 -5.34
CA MET A 475 -34.30 -20.64 -6.35
C MET A 475 -35.45 -21.63 -6.07
N GLY A 476 -35.18 -22.70 -5.32
CA GLY A 476 -36.18 -23.70 -4.97
C GLY A 476 -36.20 -24.92 -5.89
N LEU A 477 -37.19 -25.79 -5.64
CA LEU A 477 -37.40 -27.04 -6.39
C LEU A 477 -38.49 -26.92 -7.46
N ALA A 478 -39.16 -25.76 -7.56
CA ALA A 478 -40.19 -25.49 -8.54
C ALA A 478 -40.11 -24.01 -8.97
N CYS A 479 -40.23 -23.75 -10.27
CA CYS A 479 -40.29 -22.38 -10.78
C CYS A 479 -41.67 -21.77 -10.50
N ASP A 480 -41.69 -20.57 -9.92
CA ASP A 480 -42.91 -19.79 -9.72
C ASP A 480 -42.75 -18.42 -10.40
N LYS A 481 -43.65 -18.12 -11.34
CA LYS A 481 -43.66 -16.86 -12.09
C LYS A 481 -43.88 -15.63 -11.19
N GLY A 482 -44.47 -15.80 -10.00
CA GLY A 482 -44.67 -14.71 -9.04
C GLY A 482 -43.46 -14.44 -8.14
N ARG A 483 -42.55 -15.41 -7.98
CA ARG A 483 -41.42 -15.35 -7.04
C ARG A 483 -40.07 -15.14 -7.73
N ASP A 484 -39.88 -15.74 -8.90
CA ASP A 484 -38.61 -15.69 -9.61
C ASP A 484 -38.47 -14.37 -10.38
N SER A 485 -37.39 -13.63 -10.09
CA SER A 485 -37.02 -12.46 -10.90
C SER A 485 -36.73 -12.89 -12.35
N ARG A 486 -36.93 -11.97 -13.31
CA ARG A 486 -36.59 -12.21 -14.73
C ARG A 486 -35.10 -12.60 -14.90
N ASP A 487 -34.24 -12.12 -14.02
CA ASP A 487 -32.81 -12.39 -14.03
C ASP A 487 -32.46 -13.80 -13.49
N THR A 488 -33.27 -14.38 -12.60
CA THR A 488 -33.00 -15.71 -12.03
C THR A 488 -33.73 -16.84 -12.76
N MET A 489 -34.86 -16.56 -13.40
CA MET A 489 -35.72 -17.54 -14.09
C MET A 489 -34.97 -18.42 -15.10
N ALA A 490 -34.11 -17.85 -15.94
CA ALA A 490 -33.39 -18.61 -16.98
C ALA A 490 -32.39 -19.61 -16.38
N LEU A 491 -31.68 -19.20 -15.32
CA LEU A 491 -30.77 -20.08 -14.61
C LEU A 491 -31.54 -21.13 -13.81
N HIS A 492 -32.64 -20.75 -13.15
CA HIS A 492 -33.48 -21.66 -12.37
C HIS A 492 -33.98 -22.84 -13.21
N LYS A 493 -34.59 -22.56 -14.37
CA LYS A 493 -35.06 -23.59 -15.30
C LYS A 493 -33.95 -24.53 -15.75
N ALA A 494 -32.78 -23.97 -16.05
CA ALA A 494 -31.63 -24.72 -16.52
C ALA A 494 -31.05 -25.63 -15.40
N VAL A 495 -31.01 -25.13 -14.16
CA VAL A 495 -30.61 -25.88 -12.98
C VAL A 495 -31.58 -27.04 -12.73
N LEU A 496 -32.89 -26.78 -12.65
CA LEU A 496 -33.88 -27.83 -12.41
C LEU A 496 -33.86 -28.90 -13.52
N SER A 497 -33.76 -28.47 -14.78
CA SER A 497 -33.66 -29.40 -15.92
C SER A 497 -32.42 -30.29 -15.83
N TRP A 498 -31.27 -29.74 -15.42
CA TRP A 498 -30.06 -30.52 -15.23
C TRP A 498 -30.21 -31.49 -14.06
N THR A 499 -30.69 -31.02 -12.90
CA THR A 499 -30.90 -31.83 -11.69
C THR A 499 -31.82 -33.01 -11.98
N LYS A 500 -32.97 -32.75 -12.61
CA LYS A 500 -33.95 -33.78 -12.96
C LYS A 500 -33.34 -34.90 -13.80
N LYS A 501 -32.52 -34.54 -14.80
CA LYS A 501 -31.93 -35.50 -15.73
C LYS A 501 -30.70 -36.25 -15.17
N HIS A 502 -29.91 -35.62 -14.30
CA HIS A 502 -28.57 -36.10 -13.96
C HIS A 502 -28.35 -36.44 -12.49
N PHE A 503 -29.23 -36.02 -11.57
CA PHE A 503 -28.99 -36.21 -10.13
C PHE A 503 -28.97 -37.68 -9.71
N VAL A 504 -29.92 -38.50 -10.20
CA VAL A 504 -29.98 -39.94 -9.87
C VAL A 504 -28.72 -40.66 -10.34
N TRP A 505 -28.28 -40.38 -11.57
CA TRP A 505 -27.02 -40.88 -12.10
C TRP A 505 -25.83 -40.43 -11.24
N LEU A 506 -25.74 -39.14 -10.90
CA LEU A 506 -24.63 -38.59 -10.12
C LEU A 506 -24.54 -39.25 -8.74
N HIS A 507 -25.67 -39.42 -8.07
CA HIS A 507 -25.74 -40.04 -6.75
C HIS A 507 -25.38 -41.53 -6.80
N ALA A 508 -25.78 -42.25 -7.86
CA ALA A 508 -25.41 -43.65 -8.06
C ALA A 508 -23.92 -43.83 -8.40
N TYR A 509 -23.40 -42.99 -9.31
CA TYR A 509 -22.01 -43.05 -9.76
C TYR A 509 -21.02 -42.55 -8.69
N ASN A 510 -21.37 -41.49 -7.96
CA ASN A 510 -20.56 -40.94 -6.87
C ASN A 510 -21.44 -40.32 -5.78
N SER A 511 -21.84 -41.14 -4.80
CA SER A 511 -22.73 -40.75 -3.71
C SER A 511 -22.22 -39.53 -2.94
N ARG A 512 -20.93 -39.44 -2.65
CA ARG A 512 -20.33 -38.29 -1.93
C ARG A 512 -20.51 -36.97 -2.66
N VAL A 513 -20.42 -36.97 -3.99
CA VAL A 513 -20.66 -35.78 -4.81
C VAL A 513 -22.16 -35.48 -4.91
N GLY A 514 -23.00 -36.52 -5.01
CA GLY A 514 -24.47 -36.39 -4.95
C GLY A 514 -24.96 -35.77 -3.63
N GLU A 515 -24.47 -36.26 -2.50
CA GLU A 515 -24.74 -35.71 -1.16
C GLU A 515 -24.23 -34.27 -1.03
N ALA A 516 -23.10 -33.94 -1.66
CA ALA A 516 -22.59 -32.59 -1.67
C ALA A 516 -23.49 -31.59 -2.42
N CYS A 517 -24.42 -32.06 -3.26
CA CYS A 517 -25.46 -31.24 -3.88
C CYS A 517 -26.61 -30.89 -2.93
N LEU A 518 -26.68 -31.54 -1.76
CA LEU A 518 -27.73 -31.32 -0.77
C LEU A 518 -27.28 -30.34 0.32
N ILE A 519 -28.26 -29.65 0.90
CA ILE A 519 -28.11 -28.63 1.93
C ILE A 519 -29.13 -28.85 3.03
N ASN A 520 -28.94 -28.21 4.20
CA ASN A 520 -29.91 -28.36 5.27
C ASN A 520 -31.32 -27.93 4.82
N GLY A 521 -32.30 -28.80 5.04
CA GLY A 521 -33.68 -28.65 4.54
C GLY A 521 -33.94 -29.24 3.15
N ILE A 522 -32.95 -29.80 2.43
CA ILE A 522 -33.16 -30.55 1.18
C ILE A 522 -32.59 -31.97 1.32
N SER A 523 -33.43 -32.99 1.13
CA SER A 523 -33.05 -34.40 1.17
C SER A 523 -33.35 -35.12 -0.15
N TYR A 524 -32.68 -36.25 -0.39
CA TYR A 524 -32.95 -37.14 -1.51
C TYR A 524 -33.66 -38.40 -1.02
N GLU A 525 -34.80 -38.72 -1.63
CA GLU A 525 -35.58 -39.92 -1.36
C GLU A 525 -35.42 -40.90 -2.52
N ALA A 526 -34.59 -41.91 -2.31
CA ALA A 526 -34.19 -42.85 -3.36
C ALA A 526 -35.34 -43.72 -3.88
N GLU A 527 -36.26 -44.14 -3.01
CA GLU A 527 -37.40 -45.01 -3.35
C GLU A 527 -38.32 -44.37 -4.40
N ASN A 528 -38.64 -43.09 -4.18
CA ASN A 528 -39.52 -42.31 -5.03
C ASN A 528 -38.77 -41.47 -6.06
N ARG A 529 -37.42 -41.55 -6.09
CA ARG A 529 -36.54 -40.77 -6.97
C ARG A 529 -36.89 -39.28 -6.97
N ARG A 530 -36.98 -38.68 -5.79
CA ARG A 530 -37.37 -37.28 -5.64
C ARG A 530 -36.48 -36.52 -4.67
N LEU A 531 -36.29 -35.24 -4.93
CA LEU A 531 -35.74 -34.30 -3.94
C LEU A 531 -36.90 -33.72 -3.13
N VAL A 532 -36.71 -33.66 -1.82
CA VAL A 532 -37.69 -33.13 -0.88
C VAL A 532 -37.08 -31.91 -0.20
N ARG A 533 -37.73 -30.76 -0.31
CA ARG A 533 -37.39 -29.58 0.46
C ARG A 533 -38.39 -29.41 1.59
N THR A 534 -37.91 -29.46 2.82
CA THR A 534 -38.73 -29.30 4.03
C THR A 534 -38.50 -27.91 4.61
N TYR A 535 -39.60 -27.21 4.87
CA TYR A 535 -39.58 -26.00 5.67
C TYR A 535 -40.13 -26.33 7.06
N PRO A 536 -39.37 -26.12 8.14
CA PRO A 536 -39.81 -26.42 9.49
C PRO A 536 -40.99 -25.53 9.92
N ALA A 537 -41.71 -25.96 10.95
CA ALA A 537 -42.79 -25.20 11.58
C ALA A 537 -42.23 -24.13 12.53
N GLU A 538 -41.48 -23.18 11.98
CA GLU A 538 -40.76 -22.15 12.73
C GLU A 538 -41.07 -20.74 12.19
N GLY A 539 -40.90 -19.73 13.04
CA GLY A 539 -41.23 -18.34 12.74
C GLY A 539 -42.72 -18.11 12.47
N LEU A 540 -43.07 -17.67 11.25
CA LEU A 540 -44.44 -17.38 10.84
C LEU A 540 -45.24 -18.63 10.40
N ARG A 541 -44.62 -19.81 10.28
CA ARG A 541 -45.30 -21.04 9.83
C ARG A 541 -45.74 -21.90 11.00
N ARG A 542 -47.05 -22.20 11.05
CA ARG A 542 -47.66 -23.08 12.06
C ARG A 542 -47.48 -24.57 11.78
N GLN A 543 -47.19 -24.94 10.53
CA GLN A 543 -47.03 -26.32 10.09
C GLN A 543 -45.84 -26.43 9.15
N ALA A 544 -45.14 -27.57 9.20
CA ALA A 544 -44.08 -27.87 8.25
C ALA A 544 -44.69 -28.04 6.86
N SER A 545 -44.01 -27.52 5.85
CA SER A 545 -44.45 -27.63 4.46
C SER A 545 -43.34 -28.25 3.62
N THR A 546 -43.68 -29.15 2.71
CA THR A 546 -42.73 -29.82 1.82
C THR A 546 -42.97 -29.47 0.35
N ILE A 547 -41.89 -29.35 -0.42
CA ILE A 547 -41.91 -29.19 -1.86
C ILE A 547 -41.11 -30.34 -2.47
N TYR A 548 -41.63 -30.93 -3.55
CA TYR A 548 -41.04 -32.08 -4.22
C TYR A 548 -40.52 -31.72 -5.61
N LEU A 549 -39.43 -32.38 -6.03
CA LEU A 549 -38.98 -32.42 -7.42
C LEU A 549 -38.74 -33.88 -7.83
N ASP A 550 -39.53 -34.37 -8.78
CA ASP A 550 -39.37 -35.70 -9.35
C ASP A 550 -38.18 -35.75 -10.32
N LEU A 551 -37.36 -36.79 -10.18
CA LEU A 551 -36.14 -37.00 -10.94
C LEU A 551 -36.33 -38.12 -11.98
N ASP A 552 -35.62 -37.98 -13.11
CA ASP A 552 -35.61 -39.00 -14.15
C ASP A 552 -34.72 -40.20 -13.71
N PRO A 553 -35.00 -41.43 -14.19
CA PRO A 553 -34.11 -42.55 -13.98
C PRO A 553 -32.70 -42.27 -14.51
N ALA A 554 -31.69 -42.92 -13.93
CA ALA A 554 -30.35 -42.90 -14.51
C ALA A 554 -30.41 -43.46 -15.95
N PRO A 555 -29.68 -42.88 -16.92
CA PRO A 555 -29.58 -43.46 -18.25
C PRO A 555 -29.04 -44.89 -18.14
N GLU A 556 -29.68 -45.84 -18.81
CA GLU A 556 -29.12 -47.18 -18.97
C GLU A 556 -27.77 -47.05 -19.69
N GLU A 557 -26.71 -47.62 -19.11
CA GLU A 557 -25.39 -47.63 -19.75
C GLU A 557 -25.52 -48.35 -21.09
N SER A 558 -25.42 -47.60 -22.20
CA SER A 558 -25.13 -48.21 -23.49
C SER A 558 -23.75 -48.84 -23.37
N VAL A 559 -23.73 -50.17 -23.39
CA VAL A 559 -22.53 -51.01 -23.49
C VAL A 559 -21.80 -50.66 -24.79
N ASP A 560 -20.97 -49.63 -24.74
CA ASP A 560 -19.88 -49.41 -25.69
C ASP A 560 -18.65 -49.11 -24.84
N SER A 561 -17.94 -50.19 -24.55
CA SER A 561 -16.58 -50.22 -24.02
C SER A 561 -15.66 -49.28 -24.80
N PRO A 562 -14.97 -48.32 -24.17
CA PRO A 562 -13.79 -47.75 -24.78
C PRO A 562 -12.65 -48.75 -24.62
N GLU A 563 -12.21 -49.33 -25.73
CA GLU A 563 -10.94 -50.05 -25.84
C GLU A 563 -9.80 -49.18 -25.32
N SER A 564 -9.00 -49.80 -24.44
CA SER A 564 -7.60 -49.56 -24.02
C SER A 564 -6.95 -48.19 -24.24
#